data_AF-A0AAY5L3S2-F1
#
_entry.id   AF-A0AAY5L3S2-F1
#
_cell.length_a   1.000
_cell.length_b   1.000
_cell.length_c   1.000
_cell.angle_alpha   90.00
_cell.angle_beta   90.00
_cell.angle_gamma   90.00
#
_symmetry.space_group_name_H-M   'P 1'
#
loop_
_entity.id
_entity.type
_entity.pdbx_description
1 polymer ?
#
loop_
_entity_poly.entity_id
_entity_poly.type
_entity_poly.pdbx_seq_one_letter_code
_entity_poly.pdbx_strand_id
1 'polypeptide(L)'
;MAGSATEEKTFRRFLELFLREMRPPLQENDPVPMRPLSDLTSEDEVEGECLDMCLQHLCKYNCPFSLAAALARFTADSVLQSDLSIYHIQKTVEDGVDPFPQIESVAFARLVFNKLCETCCLWLKDFPYRRRPQPYYETSIHAIKNMRRKMEDKHIVIPDFNTLFNIQDQEEQAFFAVFDGHGGVDAAIYAANHLHVNMVHQECFSQDPGQALCRAFRVTDERFIRKAKMENLRCGTTGVVTFLRGRTLYVAWLGDSQVMLVKKGQAVELMKPHKPDREDEKQRIEALGGCVIWFGTWRVNGSLSVSRAIGDNEHKPYISGDADHHIVELDGTEDYLILACDGFYDTVSPDEAVRVVNDHLTENNGDSTMVAHKLVASARDAGSSDNISVIVVFLRDLRVPPPGEEEEEGAEEEGEENAVEEEEQGEIGGQDGANTDAGGKGHCFLQQCSAPADLAYEDRTDSLTDRTSLGLLGPMLGDEGWIRLPPASSHPPRSLALTQNLLPNEGHGGIWLPEPCFPISQKPSSDGQWSLAAALFGHAGRRSRRMEHVSPRWGWGSRRRGRAPRKLPGLLRSTCCVPHPQRCSVRRPDVAQPHLPCDSSLMM
;
A
#
# COMPACT_ATOMS: atom_id res chain seq x y z
N MET A 1 -6.70 -6.16 -32.55
CA MET A 1 -5.59 -6.89 -33.23
C MET A 1 -4.32 -6.04 -33.35
N ALA A 2 -4.37 -4.79 -33.87
CA ALA A 2 -3.17 -3.96 -34.04
C ALA A 2 -2.47 -3.53 -32.73
N GLY A 3 -3.22 -3.23 -31.66
CA GLY A 3 -2.64 -2.83 -30.36
C GLY A 3 -1.82 -3.92 -29.66
N SER A 4 -2.26 -5.18 -29.74
CA SER A 4 -1.58 -6.33 -29.11
C SER A 4 -0.22 -6.62 -29.75
N ALA A 5 -0.08 -6.44 -31.06
CA ALA A 5 1.18 -6.66 -31.76
C ALA A 5 2.23 -5.57 -31.49
N THR A 6 1.81 -4.33 -31.22
CA THR A 6 2.71 -3.23 -30.85
C THR A 6 3.21 -3.39 -29.41
N GLU A 7 2.33 -3.78 -28.50
CA GLU A 7 2.66 -4.03 -27.10
C GLU A 7 3.61 -5.22 -26.94
N GLU A 8 3.37 -6.34 -27.64
CA GLU A 8 4.29 -7.47 -27.65
C GLU A 8 5.70 -7.06 -28.11
N LYS A 9 5.81 -6.20 -29.14
CA LYS A 9 7.11 -5.67 -29.57
C LYS A 9 7.78 -4.85 -28.47
N THR A 10 7.03 -4.02 -27.75
CA THR A 10 7.54 -3.26 -26.60
C THR A 10 8.04 -4.19 -25.49
N PHE A 11 7.28 -5.24 -25.17
CA PHE A 11 7.67 -6.23 -24.16
C PHE A 11 8.91 -7.02 -24.56
N ARG A 12 8.97 -7.52 -25.80
CA ARG A 12 10.16 -8.19 -26.33
C ARG A 12 11.37 -7.26 -26.31
N ARG A 13 11.18 -5.99 -26.69
CA ARG A 13 12.24 -4.99 -26.66
C ARG A 13 12.74 -4.74 -25.24
N PHE A 14 11.85 -4.66 -24.26
CA PHE A 14 12.22 -4.58 -22.86
C PHE A 14 13.05 -5.81 -22.45
N LEU A 15 12.57 -7.02 -22.73
CA LEU A 15 13.27 -8.27 -22.39
C LEU A 15 14.68 -8.32 -22.98
N GLU A 16 14.86 -7.94 -24.25
CA GLU A 16 16.18 -7.85 -24.90
C GLU A 16 17.12 -6.90 -24.15
N LEU A 17 16.66 -5.70 -23.81
CA LEU A 17 17.48 -4.68 -23.15
C LEU A 17 17.81 -5.09 -21.72
N PHE A 18 16.81 -5.59 -20.98
CA PHE A 18 16.95 -6.09 -19.62
C PHE A 18 17.99 -7.22 -19.58
N LEU A 19 17.82 -8.27 -20.39
CA LEU A 19 18.75 -9.41 -20.43
C LEU A 19 20.16 -9.04 -20.88
N ARG A 20 20.32 -8.00 -21.71
CA ARG A 20 21.64 -7.50 -22.11
C ARG A 20 22.38 -6.83 -20.96
N GLU A 21 21.65 -6.22 -20.02
CA GLU A 21 22.23 -5.60 -18.84
C GLU A 21 22.51 -6.63 -17.74
N MET A 22 21.66 -7.64 -17.60
CA MET A 22 21.85 -8.71 -16.62
C MET A 22 23.08 -9.58 -16.95
N ARG A 23 23.76 -10.08 -15.92
CA ARG A 23 24.86 -11.07 -16.04
C ARG A 23 24.52 -12.42 -15.37
N PRO A 24 23.45 -13.12 -15.80
CA PRO A 24 23.08 -14.40 -15.23
C PRO A 24 23.89 -15.58 -15.84
N PRO A 25 23.98 -16.74 -15.17
CA PRO A 25 23.53 -16.98 -13.81
C PRO A 25 24.55 -16.45 -12.78
N LEU A 26 24.03 -15.83 -11.72
CA LEU A 26 24.85 -15.44 -10.57
C LEU A 26 25.36 -16.69 -9.86
N GLN A 27 26.68 -16.71 -9.61
CA GLN A 27 27.36 -17.69 -8.79
C GLN A 27 27.25 -17.33 -7.30
N GLU A 28 27.61 -18.27 -6.42
CA GLU A 28 27.50 -18.13 -4.96
C GLU A 28 28.17 -16.87 -4.40
N ASN A 29 29.31 -16.47 -4.96
CA ASN A 29 30.07 -15.29 -4.51
C ASN A 29 29.68 -13.99 -5.22
N ASP A 30 28.78 -14.04 -6.21
CA ASP A 30 28.38 -12.85 -6.93
C ASP A 30 27.45 -11.99 -6.06
N PRO A 31 27.58 -10.66 -6.12
CA PRO A 31 26.69 -9.75 -5.43
C PRO A 31 25.27 -9.87 -6.00
N VAL A 32 24.30 -10.09 -5.12
CA VAL A 32 22.89 -10.20 -5.51
C VAL A 32 22.33 -8.78 -5.73
N PRO A 33 21.73 -8.49 -6.89
CA PRO A 33 21.20 -7.14 -7.20
C PRO A 33 19.86 -6.86 -6.51
N MET A 34 19.25 -7.89 -5.92
CA MET A 34 18.07 -7.82 -5.06
C MET A 34 18.55 -7.81 -3.60
N ARG A 35 17.99 -6.92 -2.78
CA ARG A 35 18.31 -6.83 -1.36
C ARG A 35 17.19 -7.52 -0.57
N PRO A 36 17.44 -8.68 0.04
CA PRO A 36 16.47 -9.27 0.95
C PRO A 36 16.27 -8.37 2.18
N LEU A 37 15.10 -8.47 2.78
CA LEU A 37 14.70 -7.64 3.93
C LEU A 37 15.36 -8.04 5.24
N SER A 38 15.51 -9.34 5.44
CA SER A 38 16.13 -9.97 6.60
C SER A 38 17.21 -10.95 6.14
N ASP A 39 18.03 -11.42 7.07
CA ASP A 39 19.01 -12.48 6.80
C ASP A 39 18.33 -13.85 6.61
N LEU A 40 17.11 -14.00 7.12
CA LEU A 40 16.37 -15.25 7.17
C LEU A 40 14.95 -15.08 6.62
N THR A 41 14.51 -16.06 5.82
CA THR A 41 13.17 -16.14 5.23
C THR A 41 12.53 -17.46 5.64
N SER A 42 11.30 -17.44 6.14
CA SER A 42 10.51 -18.63 6.42
C SER A 42 9.74 -19.10 5.18
N GLU A 43 9.31 -20.37 5.16
CA GLU A 43 8.55 -20.93 4.03
C GLU A 43 7.27 -20.13 3.74
N ASP A 44 6.58 -19.66 4.78
CA ASP A 44 5.39 -18.82 4.69
C ASP A 44 5.65 -17.45 3.98
N GLU A 45 6.90 -16.98 3.93
CA GLU A 45 7.31 -15.70 3.35
C GLU A 45 7.79 -15.84 1.88
N VAL A 46 8.12 -17.06 1.42
CA VAL A 46 8.79 -17.30 0.13
C VAL A 46 8.07 -16.63 -1.05
N GLU A 47 6.75 -16.78 -1.12
CA GLU A 47 5.99 -16.22 -2.24
C GLU A 47 5.99 -14.68 -2.23
N GLY A 48 5.68 -14.06 -1.09
CA GLY A 48 5.66 -12.60 -0.96
C GLY A 48 7.04 -11.98 -1.20
N GLU A 49 8.10 -12.56 -0.63
CA GLU A 49 9.48 -12.12 -0.86
C GLU A 49 9.89 -12.26 -2.33
N CYS A 50 9.51 -13.37 -2.99
CA CYS A 50 9.82 -13.57 -4.41
C CYS A 50 9.11 -12.54 -5.29
N LEU A 51 7.81 -12.32 -5.07
CA LEU A 51 7.03 -11.37 -5.85
C LEU A 51 7.58 -9.95 -5.68
N ASP A 52 7.84 -9.53 -4.44
CA ASP A 52 8.40 -8.22 -4.14
C ASP A 52 9.78 -8.02 -4.79
N MET A 53 10.72 -8.97 -4.61
CA MET A 53 12.04 -8.88 -5.23
C MET A 53 11.98 -8.79 -6.76
N CYS A 54 11.12 -9.59 -7.40
CA CYS A 54 10.93 -9.54 -8.85
C CYS A 54 10.35 -8.19 -9.29
N LEU A 55 9.27 -7.75 -8.66
CA LEU A 55 8.58 -6.51 -9.01
C LEU A 55 9.49 -5.29 -8.80
N GLN A 56 10.16 -5.18 -7.65
CA GLN A 56 11.10 -4.08 -7.38
C GLN A 56 12.24 -4.05 -8.40
N HIS A 57 12.80 -5.21 -8.71
CA HIS A 57 13.91 -5.30 -9.66
C HIS A 57 13.48 -4.95 -11.07
N LEU A 58 12.34 -5.45 -11.56
CA LEU A 58 11.82 -5.14 -12.89
C LEU A 58 11.40 -3.66 -13.02
N CYS A 59 10.73 -3.11 -12.00
CA CYS A 59 10.29 -1.71 -11.99
C CYS A 59 11.47 -0.74 -11.96
N LYS A 60 12.59 -1.10 -11.31
CA LYS A 60 13.86 -0.32 -11.37
C LYS A 60 14.34 -0.10 -12.81
N TYR A 61 13.98 -1.00 -13.72
CA TYR A 61 14.33 -0.95 -15.15
C TYR A 61 13.20 -0.42 -16.04
N ASN A 62 12.17 0.19 -15.45
CA ASN A 62 10.98 0.68 -16.16
C ASN A 62 10.24 -0.43 -16.94
N CYS A 63 10.19 -1.65 -16.37
CA CYS A 63 9.33 -2.70 -16.91
C CYS A 63 7.87 -2.25 -16.82
N PRO A 64 7.07 -2.34 -17.91
CA PRO A 64 5.63 -2.14 -17.83
C PRO A 64 5.02 -3.08 -16.78
N PHE A 65 4.15 -2.57 -15.90
CA PHE A 65 3.67 -3.34 -14.76
C PHE A 65 2.99 -4.66 -15.16
N SER A 66 2.21 -4.67 -16.24
CA SER A 66 1.54 -5.87 -16.74
C SER A 66 2.53 -6.99 -17.11
N LEU A 67 3.68 -6.64 -17.71
CA LEU A 67 4.77 -7.59 -17.97
C LEU A 67 5.48 -7.96 -16.66
N ALA A 68 5.74 -6.99 -15.78
CA ALA A 68 6.43 -7.22 -14.52
C ALA A 68 5.66 -8.18 -13.61
N ALA A 69 4.34 -8.00 -13.46
CA ALA A 69 3.46 -8.87 -12.70
C ALA A 69 3.46 -10.30 -13.26
N ALA A 70 3.38 -10.45 -14.59
CA ALA A 70 3.36 -11.75 -15.24
C ALA A 70 4.70 -12.50 -15.08
N LEU A 71 5.82 -11.79 -15.23
CA LEU A 71 7.16 -12.35 -15.00
C LEU A 71 7.38 -12.70 -13.52
N ALA A 72 6.95 -11.83 -12.60
CA ALA A 72 7.05 -12.06 -11.16
C ALA A 72 6.26 -13.31 -10.74
N ARG A 73 5.01 -13.44 -11.20
CA ARG A 73 4.18 -14.61 -10.93
C ARG A 73 4.81 -15.90 -11.48
N PHE A 74 5.23 -15.90 -12.74
CA PHE A 74 5.84 -17.09 -13.34
C PHE A 74 7.15 -17.47 -12.63
N THR A 75 7.94 -16.47 -12.23
CA THR A 75 9.16 -16.69 -11.44
C THR A 75 8.84 -17.29 -10.08
N ALA A 76 7.86 -16.73 -9.35
CA ALA A 76 7.43 -17.23 -8.05
C ALA A 76 6.90 -18.67 -8.14
N ASP A 77 6.12 -19.02 -9.17
CA ASP A 77 5.67 -20.40 -9.40
C ASP A 77 6.85 -21.36 -9.62
N SER A 78 7.86 -20.92 -10.38
CA SER A 78 9.07 -21.74 -10.61
C SER A 78 9.90 -21.91 -9.33
N VAL A 79 9.96 -20.87 -8.48
CA VAL A 79 10.65 -20.91 -7.19
C VAL A 79 9.91 -21.82 -6.21
N LEU A 80 8.59 -21.73 -6.12
CA LEU A 80 7.75 -22.59 -5.25
C LEU A 80 7.79 -24.07 -5.65
N GLN A 81 8.09 -24.37 -6.92
CA GLN A 81 8.31 -25.74 -7.41
C GLN A 81 9.74 -26.25 -7.21
N SER A 82 10.67 -25.39 -6.80
CA SER A 82 12.08 -25.76 -6.58
C SER A 82 12.26 -26.41 -5.20
N ASP A 83 13.29 -27.25 -5.05
CA ASP A 83 13.67 -27.79 -3.75
C ASP A 83 14.39 -26.70 -2.92
N LEU A 84 13.67 -26.08 -1.99
CA LEU A 84 14.22 -25.03 -1.12
C LEU A 84 14.99 -25.58 0.08
N SER A 85 14.92 -26.89 0.36
CA SER A 85 15.58 -27.50 1.51
C SER A 85 17.10 -27.36 1.47
N ILE A 86 17.67 -27.21 0.27
CA ILE A 86 19.11 -26.97 0.06
C ILE A 86 19.59 -25.63 0.61
N TYR A 87 18.67 -24.68 0.83
CA TYR A 87 18.95 -23.36 1.39
C TYR A 87 18.57 -23.25 2.87
N HIS A 88 18.10 -24.35 3.48
CA HIS A 88 17.71 -24.35 4.89
C HIS A 88 18.94 -24.30 5.80
N ILE A 89 18.91 -23.39 6.77
CA ILE A 89 19.92 -23.31 7.82
C ILE A 89 19.55 -24.32 8.91
N GLN A 90 20.39 -25.33 9.12
CA GLN A 90 20.27 -26.22 10.27
C GLN A 90 20.70 -25.48 11.54
N LYS A 91 19.75 -24.94 12.31
CA LYS A 91 20.05 -24.45 13.67
C LYS A 91 20.07 -25.63 14.64
N THR A 92 21.16 -25.76 15.39
CA THR A 92 21.23 -26.66 16.55
C THR A 92 20.22 -26.19 17.61
N VAL A 93 19.39 -27.12 18.09
CA VAL A 93 18.35 -26.91 19.08
C VAL A 93 18.98 -26.43 20.40
N GLU A 94 19.03 -25.13 20.65
CA GLU A 94 19.46 -24.61 21.96
C GLU A 94 18.30 -24.38 22.94
N ASP A 95 17.05 -24.21 22.49
CA ASP A 95 15.96 -23.75 23.37
C ASP A 95 14.62 -24.53 23.30
N GLY A 96 14.61 -25.77 22.80
CA GLY A 96 13.43 -26.66 22.94
C GLY A 96 12.16 -26.21 22.21
N VAL A 97 12.25 -25.20 21.34
CA VAL A 97 11.24 -24.86 20.34
C VAL A 97 11.65 -25.55 19.04
N ASP A 98 10.74 -26.30 18.41
CA ASP A 98 11.02 -26.93 17.11
C ASP A 98 11.51 -25.86 16.13
N PRO A 99 12.72 -26.00 15.56
CA PRO A 99 13.24 -25.03 14.62
C PRO A 99 12.38 -25.09 13.37
N PHE A 100 11.57 -24.06 13.14
CA PHE A 100 10.95 -23.85 11.85
C PHE A 100 12.06 -23.76 10.79
N PRO A 101 11.90 -24.40 9.61
CA PRO A 101 12.86 -24.27 8.53
C PRO A 101 13.02 -22.79 8.16
N GLN A 102 14.26 -22.32 8.21
CA GLN A 102 14.64 -20.96 7.82
C GLN A 102 15.58 -21.05 6.63
N ILE A 103 15.27 -20.28 5.61
CA ILE A 103 16.03 -20.16 4.36
C ILE A 103 17.00 -18.98 4.51
N GLU A 104 18.26 -19.15 4.10
CA GLU A 104 19.19 -18.03 4.00
C GLU A 104 18.74 -17.06 2.90
N SER A 105 18.36 -15.83 3.29
CA SER A 105 17.69 -14.90 2.37
C SER A 105 18.56 -14.44 1.20
N VAL A 106 19.89 -14.35 1.38
CA VAL A 106 20.82 -14.00 0.29
C VAL A 106 20.89 -15.12 -0.74
N ALA A 107 20.93 -16.38 -0.31
CA ALA A 107 20.90 -17.52 -1.21
C ALA A 107 19.56 -17.64 -1.94
N PHE A 108 18.46 -17.38 -1.23
CA PHE A 108 17.13 -17.30 -1.80
C PHE A 108 16.99 -16.20 -2.86
N ALA A 109 17.44 -14.97 -2.56
CA ALA A 109 17.39 -13.87 -3.52
C ALA A 109 18.23 -14.15 -4.78
N ARG A 110 19.35 -14.88 -4.65
CA ARG A 110 20.13 -15.34 -5.80
C ARG A 110 19.35 -16.35 -6.66
N LEU A 111 18.67 -17.31 -6.03
CA LEU A 111 17.78 -18.25 -6.73
C LEU A 111 16.70 -17.48 -7.50
N VAL A 112 16.01 -16.56 -6.83
CA VAL A 112 14.94 -15.73 -7.42
C VAL A 112 15.46 -14.93 -8.62
N PHE A 113 16.62 -14.26 -8.49
CA PHE A 113 17.23 -13.52 -9.58
C PHE A 113 17.55 -14.40 -10.79
N ASN A 114 18.16 -15.57 -10.56
CA ASN A 114 18.49 -16.51 -11.61
C ASN A 114 17.22 -17.03 -12.31
N LYS A 115 16.18 -17.37 -11.55
CA LYS A 115 14.88 -17.81 -12.07
C LYS A 115 14.14 -16.73 -12.85
N LEU A 116 14.25 -15.47 -12.43
CA LEU A 116 13.71 -14.34 -13.18
C LEU A 116 14.41 -14.21 -14.54
N CYS A 117 15.75 -14.28 -14.57
CA CYS A 117 16.52 -14.21 -15.81
C CYS A 117 16.22 -15.41 -16.74
N GLU A 118 16.08 -16.62 -16.21
CA GLU A 118 15.65 -17.81 -16.94
C GLU A 118 14.28 -17.58 -17.58
N THR A 119 13.31 -17.08 -16.81
CA THR A 119 11.96 -16.76 -17.27
C THR A 119 11.97 -15.73 -18.40
N CYS A 120 12.70 -14.63 -18.23
CA CYS A 120 12.88 -13.61 -19.27
C CYS A 120 13.48 -14.21 -20.56
N CYS A 121 14.48 -15.11 -20.44
CA CYS A 121 15.08 -15.78 -21.59
C CYS A 121 14.09 -16.71 -22.31
N LEU A 122 13.25 -17.43 -21.56
CA LEU A 122 12.21 -18.29 -22.13
C LEU A 122 11.19 -17.45 -22.89
N TRP A 123 10.71 -16.36 -22.29
CA TRP A 123 9.68 -15.50 -22.87
C TRP A 123 10.17 -14.71 -24.08
N LEU A 124 11.47 -14.40 -24.15
CA LEU A 124 12.06 -13.81 -25.34
C LEU A 124 12.01 -14.78 -26.54
N LYS A 125 12.15 -16.09 -26.31
CA LYS A 125 12.08 -17.13 -27.35
C LYS A 125 10.65 -17.44 -27.75
N ASP A 126 9.81 -17.72 -26.76
CA ASP A 126 8.39 -18.05 -26.93
C ASP A 126 7.58 -17.23 -25.94
N PHE A 127 6.83 -16.24 -26.43
CA PHE A 127 6.17 -15.25 -25.60
C PHE A 127 4.74 -15.73 -25.28
N PRO A 128 4.47 -16.20 -24.05
CA PRO A 128 3.19 -16.84 -23.73
C PRO A 128 2.11 -15.83 -23.33
N TYR A 129 2.49 -14.55 -23.13
CA TYR A 129 1.63 -13.55 -22.53
C TYR A 129 0.54 -13.11 -23.52
N ARG A 130 -0.71 -13.31 -23.11
CA ARG A 130 -1.88 -12.77 -23.79
C ARG A 130 -2.50 -11.71 -22.89
N ARG A 131 -2.55 -10.49 -23.41
CA ARG A 131 -3.19 -9.37 -22.72
C ARG A 131 -4.68 -9.65 -22.54
N ARG A 132 -5.18 -9.42 -21.33
CA ARG A 132 -6.60 -9.19 -21.08
C ARG A 132 -6.87 -7.68 -21.19
N PRO A 133 -7.94 -7.22 -21.87
CA PRO A 133 -8.41 -5.85 -21.71
C PRO A 133 -8.63 -5.62 -20.21
N GLN A 134 -8.18 -4.49 -19.68
CA GLN A 134 -8.34 -4.15 -18.26
C GLN A 134 -8.57 -2.64 -18.12
N PRO A 135 -9.49 -2.20 -17.24
CA PRO A 135 -9.58 -0.84 -16.78
C PRO A 135 -8.32 -0.56 -15.98
N TYR A 136 -7.52 0.35 -16.50
CA TYR A 136 -6.36 0.85 -15.79
C TYR A 136 -6.83 1.99 -14.89
N TYR A 137 -6.73 1.80 -13.57
CA TYR A 137 -6.94 2.89 -12.63
C TYR A 137 -5.72 3.79 -12.66
N GLU A 138 -5.92 5.03 -13.10
CA GLU A 138 -4.87 6.04 -13.01
C GLU A 138 -4.59 6.31 -11.53
N THR A 139 -3.30 6.41 -11.18
CA THR A 139 -2.89 6.63 -9.80
C THR A 139 -1.85 7.74 -9.70
N SER A 140 -2.00 8.59 -8.69
CA SER A 140 -0.97 9.54 -8.26
C SER A 140 -0.49 9.14 -6.88
N ILE A 141 0.82 9.07 -6.68
CA ILE A 141 1.41 8.55 -5.44
C ILE A 141 2.54 9.46 -5.01
N HIS A 142 2.57 9.81 -3.74
CA HIS A 142 3.70 10.54 -3.17
C HIS A 142 3.91 10.16 -1.71
N ALA A 143 5.16 9.84 -1.37
CA ALA A 143 5.57 9.46 -0.02
C ALA A 143 6.86 10.19 0.36
N ILE A 144 6.91 10.79 1.55
CA ILE A 144 8.07 11.52 2.06
C ILE A 144 8.34 11.21 3.53
N LYS A 145 9.64 11.15 3.86
CA LYS A 145 10.10 11.10 5.25
C LYS A 145 9.72 12.35 6.05
N ASN A 146 9.63 13.50 5.36
CA ASN A 146 9.38 14.82 5.94
C ASN A 146 10.35 15.14 7.10
N MET A 147 9.85 15.47 8.29
CA MET A 147 10.66 15.88 9.45
C MET A 147 11.13 14.71 10.33
N ARG A 148 10.68 13.48 10.05
CA ARG A 148 11.10 12.30 10.81
C ARG A 148 12.54 11.88 10.45
N ARG A 149 13.15 11.10 11.34
CA ARG A 149 14.52 10.59 11.14
C ARG A 149 14.58 9.43 10.15
N LYS A 150 13.50 8.66 10.06
CA LYS A 150 13.34 7.48 9.20
C LYS A 150 12.01 7.59 8.45
N MET A 151 11.95 6.96 7.29
CA MET A 151 10.71 6.69 6.57
C MET A 151 10.23 5.30 7.00
N GLU A 152 9.22 5.26 7.86
CA GLU A 152 8.65 4.01 8.39
C GLU A 152 7.36 3.62 7.65
N ASP A 153 6.75 4.53 6.88
CA ASP A 153 5.65 4.20 5.99
C ASP A 153 6.07 3.31 4.81
N LYS A 154 5.15 2.46 4.39
CA LYS A 154 5.17 1.72 3.13
C LYS A 154 3.82 1.80 2.45
N HIS A 155 3.83 1.58 1.14
CA HIS A 155 2.62 1.53 0.34
C HIS A 155 2.79 0.55 -0.81
N ILE A 156 1.66 0.07 -1.35
CA ILE A 156 1.64 -0.90 -2.44
C ILE A 156 0.49 -0.57 -3.40
N VAL A 157 0.76 -0.72 -4.68
CA VAL A 157 -0.20 -0.55 -5.77
C VAL A 157 -0.04 -1.71 -6.75
N ILE A 158 -1.09 -2.52 -6.85
CA ILE A 158 -1.20 -3.66 -7.75
C ILE A 158 -2.41 -3.39 -8.64
N PRO A 159 -2.24 -2.69 -9.77
CA PRO A 159 -3.33 -2.36 -10.68
C PRO A 159 -3.87 -3.58 -11.42
N ASP A 160 -3.06 -4.63 -11.56
CA ASP A 160 -3.44 -5.89 -12.21
C ASP A 160 -3.21 -7.07 -11.25
N PHE A 161 -4.15 -7.23 -10.30
CA PHE A 161 -4.10 -8.28 -9.28
C PHE A 161 -4.27 -9.67 -9.91
N ASN A 162 -5.09 -9.77 -10.96
CA ASN A 162 -5.34 -11.01 -11.66
C ASN A 162 -4.07 -11.58 -12.29
N THR A 163 -3.28 -10.77 -12.98
CA THR A 163 -2.02 -11.24 -13.58
C THR A 163 -1.01 -11.62 -12.51
N LEU A 164 -0.88 -10.81 -11.45
CA LEU A 164 0.08 -11.08 -10.37
C LEU A 164 -0.20 -12.41 -9.63
N PHE A 165 -1.46 -12.86 -9.60
CA PHE A 165 -1.88 -14.10 -8.93
C PHE A 165 -2.48 -15.15 -9.87
N ASN A 166 -2.31 -14.99 -11.18
CA ASN A 166 -2.83 -15.90 -12.21
C ASN A 166 -4.33 -16.23 -12.07
N ILE A 167 -5.16 -15.24 -11.74
CA ILE A 167 -6.61 -15.39 -11.58
C ILE A 167 -7.30 -15.21 -12.95
N GLN A 168 -7.82 -16.31 -13.48
CA GLN A 168 -8.41 -16.33 -14.83
C GLN A 168 -9.95 -16.22 -14.85
N ASP A 169 -10.63 -16.66 -13.79
CA ASP A 169 -12.09 -16.89 -13.79
C ASP A 169 -12.85 -15.90 -12.87
N GLN A 170 -12.31 -14.70 -12.69
CA GLN A 170 -12.93 -13.65 -11.90
C GLN A 170 -12.86 -12.32 -12.65
N GLU A 171 -13.66 -11.36 -12.19
CA GLU A 171 -13.59 -9.97 -12.64
C GLU A 171 -12.20 -9.37 -12.41
N GLU A 172 -11.98 -8.24 -13.04
CA GLU A 172 -10.74 -7.48 -12.93
C GLU A 172 -10.59 -6.94 -11.52
N GLN A 173 -9.39 -7.09 -10.97
CA GLN A 173 -9.09 -6.78 -9.59
C GLN A 173 -7.87 -5.88 -9.48
N ALA A 174 -7.94 -4.93 -8.55
CA ALA A 174 -6.84 -4.04 -8.20
C ALA A 174 -6.73 -3.91 -6.69
N PHE A 175 -5.52 -3.75 -6.19
CA PHE A 175 -5.22 -3.68 -4.75
C PHE A 175 -4.31 -2.49 -4.48
N PHE A 176 -4.69 -1.66 -3.51
CA PHE A 176 -3.92 -0.50 -3.06
C PHE A 176 -3.89 -0.48 -1.55
N ALA A 177 -2.73 -0.17 -0.95
CA ALA A 177 -2.64 -0.05 0.50
C ALA A 177 -1.56 0.93 0.97
N VAL A 178 -1.79 1.50 2.15
CA VAL A 178 -0.82 2.30 2.91
C VAL A 178 -0.63 1.65 4.28
N PHE A 179 0.62 1.54 4.70
CA PHE A 179 1.06 0.98 5.97
C PHE A 179 1.93 2.02 6.68
N ASP A 180 1.43 2.59 7.77
CA ASP A 180 2.20 3.53 8.61
C ASP A 180 2.94 2.72 9.68
N GLY A 181 4.27 2.74 9.64
CA GLY A 181 5.12 1.97 10.53
C GLY A 181 5.52 2.77 11.76
N HIS A 182 5.59 2.10 12.93
CA HIS A 182 6.09 2.71 14.15
C HIS A 182 7.04 1.79 14.91
N GLY A 183 8.05 2.39 15.54
CA GLY A 183 9.06 1.65 16.29
C GLY A 183 10.03 0.86 15.42
N GLY A 184 10.06 1.15 14.12
CA GLY A 184 10.79 0.43 13.07
C GLY A 184 9.92 0.20 11.83
N VAL A 185 10.56 0.01 10.69
CA VAL A 185 9.89 -0.10 9.37
C VAL A 185 9.51 -1.55 9.01
N ASP A 186 10.03 -2.53 9.74
CA ASP A 186 9.97 -3.95 9.37
C ASP A 186 8.53 -4.48 9.31
N ALA A 187 7.63 -4.02 10.20
CA ALA A 187 6.22 -4.39 10.19
C ALA A 187 5.50 -3.89 8.94
N ALA A 188 5.74 -2.62 8.55
CA ALA A 188 5.15 -2.00 7.36
C ALA A 188 5.63 -2.68 6.08
N ILE A 189 6.93 -2.99 6.00
CA ILE A 189 7.50 -3.77 4.90
C ILE A 189 6.87 -5.17 4.84
N TYR A 190 6.80 -5.87 5.98
CA TYR A 190 6.22 -7.21 6.01
C TYR A 190 4.76 -7.20 5.56
N ALA A 191 3.96 -6.23 6.01
CA ALA A 191 2.58 -6.08 5.58
C ALA A 191 2.48 -5.81 4.07
N ALA A 192 3.33 -4.93 3.53
CA ALA A 192 3.38 -4.65 2.09
C ALA A 192 3.68 -5.91 1.25
N ASN A 193 4.64 -6.72 1.70
CA ASN A 193 5.07 -7.92 0.96
C ASN A 193 4.10 -9.10 1.08
N HIS A 194 3.40 -9.23 2.21
CA HIS A 194 2.71 -10.49 2.54
C HIS A 194 1.19 -10.38 2.63
N LEU A 195 0.60 -9.21 2.88
CA LEU A 195 -0.85 -9.11 3.12
C LEU A 195 -1.68 -9.51 1.89
N HIS A 196 -1.30 -9.02 0.71
CA HIS A 196 -1.99 -9.32 -0.55
C HIS A 196 -1.87 -10.80 -0.95
N VAL A 197 -0.73 -11.44 -0.64
CA VAL A 197 -0.52 -12.89 -0.79
C VAL A 197 -1.40 -13.67 0.20
N ASN A 198 -1.41 -13.26 1.47
CA ASN A 198 -2.25 -13.88 2.50
C ASN A 198 -3.74 -13.77 2.18
N MET A 199 -4.16 -12.70 1.51
CA MET A 199 -5.54 -12.47 1.07
C MET A 199 -5.97 -13.46 -0.02
N VAL A 200 -5.19 -13.60 -1.10
CA VAL A 200 -5.60 -14.44 -2.23
C VAL A 200 -5.69 -15.93 -1.85
N HIS A 201 -4.89 -16.36 -0.87
CA HIS A 201 -4.88 -17.74 -0.36
C HIS A 201 -5.99 -18.04 0.67
N GLN A 202 -6.82 -17.06 1.03
CA GLN A 202 -7.98 -17.35 1.88
C GLN A 202 -9.01 -18.16 1.10
N GLU A 203 -9.52 -19.23 1.70
CA GLU A 203 -10.58 -20.07 1.10
C GLU A 203 -11.81 -19.26 0.67
N CYS A 204 -12.14 -18.21 1.44
CA CYS A 204 -13.25 -17.31 1.17
C CYS A 204 -12.94 -16.19 0.16
N PHE A 205 -11.72 -16.07 -0.37
CA PHE A 205 -11.33 -14.97 -1.28
C PHE A 205 -12.26 -14.81 -2.48
N SER A 206 -12.71 -15.93 -3.05
CA SER A 206 -13.57 -15.89 -4.23
C SER A 206 -14.99 -15.42 -3.91
N GLN A 207 -15.53 -15.79 -2.75
CA GLN A 207 -16.93 -15.51 -2.39
C GLN A 207 -17.11 -14.27 -1.52
N ASP A 208 -16.15 -13.97 -0.66
CA ASP A 208 -16.22 -12.89 0.33
C ASP A 208 -14.84 -12.23 0.51
N PRO A 209 -14.47 -11.30 -0.39
CA PRO A 209 -13.20 -10.58 -0.31
C PRO A 209 -13.06 -9.73 0.96
N GLY A 210 -14.15 -9.21 1.51
CA GLY A 210 -14.15 -8.44 2.76
C GLY A 210 -13.70 -9.29 3.94
N GLN A 211 -14.29 -10.47 4.10
CA GLN A 211 -13.87 -11.42 5.12
C GLN A 211 -12.46 -11.99 4.86
N ALA A 212 -12.09 -12.19 3.59
CA ALA A 212 -10.75 -12.61 3.21
C ALA A 212 -9.70 -11.57 3.62
N LEU A 213 -9.96 -10.27 3.44
CA LEU A 213 -9.08 -9.19 3.92
C LEU A 213 -8.91 -9.23 5.44
N CYS A 214 -10.00 -9.33 6.22
CA CYS A 214 -9.91 -9.42 7.68
C CYS A 214 -9.05 -10.62 8.13
N ARG A 215 -9.20 -11.78 7.47
CA ARG A 215 -8.38 -12.97 7.76
C ARG A 215 -6.93 -12.75 7.34
N ALA A 216 -6.68 -12.10 6.21
CA ALA A 216 -5.35 -11.77 5.73
C ALA A 216 -4.60 -10.88 6.73
N PHE A 217 -5.24 -9.84 7.28
CA PHE A 217 -4.67 -9.01 8.34
C PHE A 217 -4.26 -9.85 9.56
N ARG A 218 -5.15 -10.72 10.04
CA ARG A 218 -4.87 -11.59 11.19
C ARG A 218 -3.70 -12.54 10.92
N VAL A 219 -3.70 -13.23 9.77
CA VAL A 219 -2.60 -14.14 9.38
C VAL A 219 -1.28 -13.38 9.24
N THR A 220 -1.31 -12.19 8.65
CA THR A 220 -0.13 -11.32 8.50
C THR A 220 0.42 -10.92 9.87
N ASP A 221 -0.44 -10.53 10.81
CA ASP A 221 -0.06 -10.22 12.19
C ASP A 221 0.55 -11.43 12.91
N GLU A 222 -0.10 -12.59 12.87
CA GLU A 222 0.38 -13.82 13.50
C GLU A 222 1.76 -14.24 12.97
N ARG A 223 1.95 -14.19 11.65
CA ARG A 223 3.23 -14.52 11.00
C ARG A 223 4.30 -13.47 11.34
N PHE A 224 3.96 -12.18 11.33
CA PHE A 224 4.91 -11.13 11.70
C PHE A 224 5.31 -11.20 13.17
N ILE A 225 4.39 -11.49 14.11
CA ILE A 225 4.73 -11.70 15.53
C ILE A 225 5.75 -12.83 15.69
N ARG A 226 5.60 -13.92 14.92
CA ARG A 226 6.56 -15.02 14.93
C ARG A 226 7.94 -14.55 14.46
N LYS A 227 8.00 -13.84 13.33
CA LYS A 227 9.24 -13.23 12.81
C LYS A 227 9.86 -12.27 13.82
N ALA A 228 9.07 -11.34 14.36
CA ALA A 228 9.49 -10.35 15.33
C ALA A 228 10.09 -10.97 16.60
N LYS A 229 9.55 -12.09 17.09
CA LYS A 229 10.15 -12.83 18.21
C LYS A 229 11.52 -13.42 17.87
N MET A 230 11.67 -13.97 16.67
CA MET A 230 12.94 -14.57 16.22
C MET A 230 14.03 -13.53 15.98
N GLU A 231 13.63 -12.36 15.45
CA GLU A 231 14.53 -11.26 15.08
C GLU A 231 14.59 -10.15 16.15
N ASN A 232 13.91 -10.33 17.28
CA ASN A 232 13.82 -9.36 18.39
C ASN A 232 13.34 -7.97 17.96
N LEU A 233 12.34 -7.93 17.07
CA LEU A 233 11.68 -6.72 16.58
C LEU A 233 10.55 -6.31 17.53
N ARG A 234 10.35 -4.99 17.66
CA ARG A 234 9.31 -4.39 18.52
C ARG A 234 8.40 -3.41 17.76
N CYS A 235 8.59 -3.32 16.46
CA CYS A 235 7.81 -2.44 15.60
C CYS A 235 6.39 -2.98 15.40
N GLY A 236 5.53 -2.06 14.98
CA GLY A 236 4.19 -2.35 14.51
C GLY A 236 3.87 -1.50 13.29
N THR A 237 2.72 -1.76 12.69
CA THR A 237 2.23 -0.94 11.59
C THR A 237 0.71 -0.91 11.57
N THR A 238 0.17 0.23 11.17
CA THR A 238 -1.22 0.33 10.71
C THR A 238 -1.34 -0.25 9.29
N GLY A 239 -2.55 -0.39 8.79
CA GLY A 239 -2.78 -0.71 7.40
C GLY A 239 -4.17 -0.31 6.97
N VAL A 240 -4.28 0.37 5.83
CA VAL A 240 -5.53 0.59 5.13
C VAL A 240 -5.40 0.04 3.73
N VAL A 241 -6.37 -0.78 3.33
CA VAL A 241 -6.39 -1.50 2.05
C VAL A 241 -7.68 -1.18 1.33
N THR A 242 -7.58 -0.84 0.05
CA THR A 242 -8.70 -0.85 -0.89
C THR A 242 -8.46 -1.93 -1.93
N PHE A 243 -9.47 -2.77 -2.13
CA PHE A 243 -9.49 -3.81 -3.12
C PHE A 243 -10.71 -3.64 -4.02
N LEU A 244 -10.49 -3.49 -5.31
CA LEU A 244 -11.54 -3.38 -6.31
C LEU A 244 -11.72 -4.75 -6.96
N ARG A 245 -12.97 -5.19 -7.13
CA ARG A 245 -13.33 -6.34 -7.97
C ARG A 245 -14.55 -5.95 -8.80
N GLY A 246 -14.38 -5.84 -10.11
CA GLY A 246 -15.43 -5.34 -10.99
C GLY A 246 -15.92 -3.96 -10.54
N ARG A 247 -17.17 -3.86 -10.10
CA ARG A 247 -17.79 -2.63 -9.59
C ARG A 247 -17.93 -2.57 -8.07
N THR A 248 -17.32 -3.50 -7.34
CA THR A 248 -17.37 -3.51 -5.88
C THR A 248 -16.04 -3.05 -5.30
N LEU A 249 -16.10 -2.06 -4.41
CA LEU A 249 -15.00 -1.59 -3.59
C LEU A 249 -15.06 -2.25 -2.21
N TYR A 250 -13.98 -2.94 -1.85
CA TYR A 250 -13.75 -3.50 -0.53
C TYR A 250 -12.70 -2.66 0.17
N VAL A 251 -13.00 -2.22 1.38
CA VAL A 251 -12.08 -1.50 2.25
C VAL A 251 -11.83 -2.35 3.48
N ALA A 252 -10.58 -2.52 3.88
CA ALA A 252 -10.23 -3.10 5.17
C ALA A 252 -9.13 -2.29 5.84
N TRP A 253 -9.23 -2.08 7.14
CA TRP A 253 -8.28 -1.25 7.86
C TRP A 253 -8.02 -1.72 9.29
N LEU A 254 -6.88 -1.31 9.78
CA LEU A 254 -6.34 -1.65 11.08
C LEU A 254 -5.39 -0.52 11.52
N GLY A 255 -5.69 0.14 12.63
CA GLY A 255 -5.02 1.40 13.01
C GLY A 255 -5.73 2.63 12.44
N ASP A 256 -4.97 3.71 12.24
CA ASP A 256 -5.47 5.07 11.95
C ASP A 256 -4.96 5.69 10.64
N SER A 257 -4.30 4.91 9.77
CA SER A 257 -4.31 5.20 8.33
C SER A 257 -5.75 5.10 7.80
N GLN A 258 -6.09 5.96 6.84
CA GLN A 258 -7.49 6.13 6.41
C GLN A 258 -7.63 6.09 4.89
N VAL A 259 -8.85 5.79 4.45
CA VAL A 259 -9.29 5.98 3.07
C VAL A 259 -10.52 6.87 3.03
N MET A 260 -10.54 7.79 2.07
CA MET A 260 -11.67 8.63 1.74
C MET A 260 -12.09 8.37 0.29
N LEU A 261 -13.39 8.22 0.06
CA LEU A 261 -13.97 8.23 -1.28
C LEU A 261 -14.45 9.63 -1.61
N VAL A 262 -14.21 10.08 -2.84
CA VAL A 262 -14.82 11.28 -3.38
C VAL A 262 -15.81 10.90 -4.46
N LYS A 263 -17.03 11.41 -4.34
CA LYS A 263 -18.16 11.13 -5.22
C LYS A 263 -18.81 12.45 -5.60
N LYS A 264 -18.83 12.78 -6.89
CA LYS A 264 -19.35 14.06 -7.41
C LYS A 264 -18.81 15.28 -6.66
N GLY A 265 -17.50 15.30 -6.42
CA GLY A 265 -16.80 16.37 -5.71
C GLY A 265 -17.08 16.45 -4.21
N GLN A 266 -17.68 15.42 -3.61
CA GLN A 266 -17.96 15.38 -2.16
C GLN A 266 -17.24 14.21 -1.49
N ALA A 267 -16.66 14.48 -0.32
CA ALA A 267 -16.04 13.46 0.51
C ALA A 267 -17.08 12.54 1.15
N VAL A 268 -16.82 11.23 1.11
CA VAL A 268 -17.65 10.17 1.69
C VAL A 268 -16.81 9.41 2.70
N GLU A 269 -17.26 9.38 3.96
CA GLU A 269 -16.66 8.59 5.04
C GLU A 269 -16.91 7.09 4.80
N LEU A 270 -15.84 6.31 4.63
CA LEU A 270 -15.92 4.85 4.42
C LEU A 270 -15.61 4.04 5.68
N MET A 271 -14.91 4.64 6.63
CA MET A 271 -14.33 3.94 7.77
C MET A 271 -14.12 4.88 8.95
N LYS A 272 -13.94 4.31 10.15
CA LYS A 272 -13.56 5.06 11.35
C LYS A 272 -12.21 4.55 11.86
N PRO A 273 -11.19 5.42 12.02
CA PRO A 273 -9.86 5.00 12.46
C PRO A 273 -9.91 4.34 13.85
N HIS A 274 -8.99 3.41 14.09
CA HIS A 274 -8.84 2.70 15.35
C HIS A 274 -8.03 3.52 16.35
N LYS A 275 -8.62 4.62 16.83
CA LYS A 275 -8.05 5.47 17.87
C LYS A 275 -8.42 4.95 19.28
N PRO A 276 -7.52 5.02 20.28
CA PRO A 276 -7.78 4.50 21.62
C PRO A 276 -9.00 5.09 22.34
N ASP A 277 -9.42 6.31 22.01
CA ASP A 277 -10.59 6.97 22.59
C ASP A 277 -11.91 6.67 21.88
N ARG A 278 -11.89 5.90 20.79
CA ARG A 278 -13.11 5.35 20.19
C ARG A 278 -13.79 4.45 21.22
N GLU A 279 -15.08 4.69 21.47
CA GLU A 279 -15.77 4.14 22.63
C GLU A 279 -15.72 2.60 22.72
N ASP A 280 -15.90 1.90 21.60
CA ASP A 280 -15.79 0.44 21.51
C ASP A 280 -14.35 -0.07 21.74
N GLU A 281 -13.35 0.63 21.19
CA GLU A 281 -11.95 0.29 21.37
C GLU A 281 -11.50 0.51 22.81
N LYS A 282 -11.90 1.63 23.42
CA LYS A 282 -11.65 1.94 24.82
C LYS A 282 -12.25 0.87 25.74
N GLN A 283 -13.52 0.53 25.53
CA GLN A 283 -14.19 -0.53 26.29
C GLN A 283 -13.48 -1.87 26.13
N ARG A 284 -13.07 -2.24 24.91
CA ARG A 284 -12.30 -3.46 24.65
C ARG A 284 -10.97 -3.47 25.42
N ILE A 285 -10.22 -2.36 25.40
CA ILE A 285 -8.94 -2.22 26.09
C ILE A 285 -9.12 -2.33 27.61
N GLU A 286 -10.11 -1.63 28.18
CA GLU A 286 -10.39 -1.62 29.62
C GLU A 286 -10.91 -2.99 30.11
N ALA A 287 -11.71 -3.69 29.30
CA ALA A 287 -12.17 -5.05 29.59
C ALA A 287 -11.01 -6.08 29.66
N LEU A 288 -9.92 -5.83 28.92
CA LEU A 288 -8.69 -6.62 28.99
C LEU A 288 -7.78 -6.23 30.17
N GLY A 289 -8.17 -5.25 30.99
CA GLY A 289 -7.39 -4.73 32.12
C GLY A 289 -6.38 -3.65 31.74
N GLY A 290 -6.44 -3.13 30.51
CA GLY A 290 -5.65 -1.99 30.06
C GLY A 290 -6.28 -0.66 30.44
N CYS A 291 -5.68 0.44 30.01
CA CYS A 291 -6.22 1.79 30.20
C CYS A 291 -5.93 2.69 28.99
N VAL A 292 -6.77 3.70 28.80
CA VAL A 292 -6.59 4.73 27.76
C VAL A 292 -6.26 6.05 28.45
N ILE A 293 -5.08 6.58 28.16
CA ILE A 293 -4.52 7.75 28.87
C ILE A 293 -4.26 8.87 27.86
N TRP A 294 -4.69 10.09 28.19
CA TRP A 294 -4.34 11.29 27.43
C TRP A 294 -2.93 11.77 27.76
N PHE A 295 -2.03 11.76 26.78
CA PHE A 295 -0.69 12.32 26.87
C PHE A 295 -0.29 12.97 25.55
N GLY A 296 -0.80 14.18 25.32
CA GLY A 296 -0.73 14.90 24.03
C GLY A 296 -1.69 14.34 22.97
N THR A 297 -1.85 13.02 22.95
CA THR A 297 -2.87 12.26 22.23
C THR A 297 -3.33 11.08 23.12
N TRP A 298 -4.44 10.44 22.78
CA TRP A 298 -4.92 9.25 23.50
C TRP A 298 -4.01 8.06 23.24
N ARG A 299 -3.62 7.35 24.30
CA ARG A 299 -2.67 6.24 24.21
C ARG A 299 -3.10 5.03 25.03
N VAL A 300 -2.94 3.84 24.45
CA VAL A 300 -3.12 2.55 25.13
C VAL A 300 -1.97 2.34 26.11
N ASN A 301 -2.31 2.18 27.39
CA ASN A 301 -1.37 2.05 28.51
C ASN A 301 -0.28 3.14 28.50
N GLY A 302 -0.63 4.34 28.02
CA GLY A 302 0.28 5.48 27.90
C GLY A 302 1.38 5.35 26.82
N SER A 303 1.34 4.31 25.97
CA SER A 303 2.40 4.00 25.01
C SER A 303 2.00 4.30 23.56
N LEU A 304 1.07 3.52 22.98
CA LEU A 304 0.73 3.59 21.55
C LEU A 304 -0.53 4.44 21.31
N SER A 305 -0.52 5.27 20.27
CA SER A 305 -1.64 6.14 19.86
C SER A 305 -2.67 5.47 18.94
N VAL A 306 -2.49 4.16 18.69
CA VAL A 306 -3.42 3.30 17.94
C VAL A 306 -3.96 2.21 18.85
N SER A 307 -5.16 1.71 18.58
CA SER A 307 -5.74 0.58 19.34
C SER A 307 -5.63 -0.77 18.62
N ARG A 308 -5.31 -0.76 17.32
CA ARG A 308 -5.13 -1.95 16.48
C ARG A 308 -3.91 -1.77 15.56
N ALA A 309 -3.10 -2.82 15.40
CA ALA A 309 -1.87 -2.81 14.60
C ALA A 309 -1.37 -4.25 14.31
N ILE A 310 -0.68 -4.42 13.17
CA ILE A 310 0.15 -5.60 12.89
C ILE A 310 1.42 -5.43 13.71
N GLY A 311 1.91 -6.50 14.35
CA GLY A 311 3.10 -6.43 15.19
C GLY A 311 2.76 -5.98 16.61
N ASP A 312 3.57 -5.11 17.22
CA ASP A 312 3.37 -4.65 18.61
C ASP A 312 3.20 -5.79 19.63
N ASN A 313 3.98 -6.87 19.48
CA ASN A 313 3.83 -8.08 20.29
C ASN A 313 3.90 -7.81 21.81
N GLU A 314 4.67 -6.81 22.26
CA GLU A 314 4.77 -6.41 23.67
C GLU A 314 3.48 -5.74 24.21
N HIS A 315 2.60 -5.26 23.33
CA HIS A 315 1.36 -4.56 23.67
C HIS A 315 0.10 -5.42 23.46
N LYS A 316 0.23 -6.66 22.98
CA LYS A 316 -0.90 -7.60 22.90
C LYS A 316 -1.26 -8.14 24.29
N PRO A 317 -2.55 -8.31 24.63
CA PRO A 317 -3.71 -8.26 23.72
C PRO A 317 -4.40 -6.89 23.62
N TYR A 318 -3.86 -5.83 24.24
CA TYR A 318 -4.51 -4.50 24.23
C TYR A 318 -4.55 -3.90 22.82
N ILE A 319 -3.48 -4.09 22.06
CA ILE A 319 -3.44 -3.81 20.62
C ILE A 319 -3.96 -5.03 19.86
N SER A 320 -5.07 -4.86 19.13
CA SER A 320 -5.67 -5.95 18.37
C SER A 320 -5.05 -6.10 16.97
N GLY A 321 -4.91 -7.34 16.50
CA GLY A 321 -4.59 -7.67 15.11
C GLY A 321 -5.82 -7.88 14.23
N ASP A 322 -7.03 -7.61 14.74
CA ASP A 322 -8.29 -7.80 14.03
C ASP A 322 -8.69 -6.55 13.24
N ALA A 323 -8.71 -6.65 11.90
CA ALA A 323 -9.13 -5.56 11.02
C ALA A 323 -10.66 -5.46 10.91
N ASP A 324 -11.15 -4.24 10.71
CA ASP A 324 -12.52 -3.98 10.28
C ASP A 324 -12.57 -3.92 8.74
N HIS A 325 -13.75 -4.11 8.15
CA HIS A 325 -13.95 -3.95 6.70
C HIS A 325 -15.29 -3.29 6.37
N HIS A 326 -15.36 -2.69 5.18
CA HIS A 326 -16.54 -2.06 4.61
C HIS A 326 -16.62 -2.36 3.11
N ILE A 327 -17.83 -2.48 2.56
CA ILE A 327 -18.07 -2.85 1.16
C ILE A 327 -18.99 -1.80 0.54
N VAL A 328 -18.61 -1.29 -0.63
CA VAL A 328 -19.34 -0.27 -1.37
C VAL A 328 -19.53 -0.74 -2.81
N GLU A 329 -20.77 -0.72 -3.29
CA GLU A 329 -21.07 -0.91 -4.70
C GLU A 329 -20.91 0.42 -5.46
N LEU A 330 -20.09 0.42 -6.50
CA LEU A 330 -19.77 1.60 -7.30
C LEU A 330 -20.80 1.77 -8.42
N ASP A 331 -21.41 2.96 -8.49
CA ASP A 331 -22.38 3.31 -9.53
C ASP A 331 -21.76 4.09 -10.70
N GLY A 332 -20.47 4.38 -10.63
CA GLY A 332 -19.69 5.03 -11.70
C GLY A 332 -19.73 6.55 -11.61
N THR A 333 -20.34 7.09 -10.55
CA THR A 333 -20.27 8.52 -10.21
C THR A 333 -19.20 8.82 -9.16
N GLU A 334 -18.47 7.79 -8.72
CA GLU A 334 -17.28 7.91 -7.90
C GLU A 334 -16.11 8.50 -8.68
N ASP A 335 -15.46 9.51 -8.11
CA ASP A 335 -14.39 10.27 -8.76
C ASP A 335 -13.03 9.60 -8.53
N TYR A 336 -12.66 9.48 -7.26
CA TYR A 336 -11.37 8.94 -6.84
C TYR A 336 -11.37 8.52 -5.36
N LEU A 337 -10.39 7.70 -4.98
CA LEU A 337 -10.06 7.35 -3.60
C LEU A 337 -8.78 8.08 -3.18
N ILE A 338 -8.70 8.47 -1.90
CA ILE A 338 -7.47 8.93 -1.26
C ILE A 338 -7.14 7.99 -0.10
N LEU A 339 -6.04 7.24 -0.20
CA LEU A 339 -5.48 6.46 0.90
C LEU A 339 -4.28 7.20 1.46
N ALA A 340 -4.22 7.40 2.78
CA ALA A 340 -3.07 8.05 3.40
C ALA A 340 -2.88 7.67 4.88
N CYS A 341 -1.66 7.86 5.38
CA CYS A 341 -1.32 7.76 6.79
C CYS A 341 -1.82 8.97 7.60
N ASP A 342 -1.67 8.92 8.93
CA ASP A 342 -2.11 10.01 9.81
C ASP A 342 -1.31 11.30 9.60
N GLY A 343 -0.06 11.21 9.14
CA GLY A 343 0.76 12.35 8.76
C GLY A 343 0.13 13.26 7.69
N PHE A 344 -0.84 12.76 6.94
CA PHE A 344 -1.74 13.55 6.11
C PHE A 344 -3.01 13.96 6.87
N TYR A 345 -3.79 12.98 7.33
CA TYR A 345 -5.14 13.20 7.86
C TYR A 345 -5.21 13.95 9.21
N ASP A 346 -4.12 14.03 9.95
CA ASP A 346 -4.03 14.85 11.18
C ASP A 346 -3.98 16.35 10.89
N THR A 347 -3.66 16.74 9.65
CA THR A 347 -3.47 18.15 9.27
C THR A 347 -4.36 18.64 8.14
N VAL A 348 -4.84 17.73 7.28
CA VAL A 348 -5.66 18.06 6.12
C VAL A 348 -7.08 17.55 6.32
N SER A 349 -8.05 18.46 6.25
CA SER A 349 -9.48 18.12 6.33
C SER A 349 -9.99 17.49 5.02
N PRO A 350 -11.08 16.70 5.04
CA PRO A 350 -11.69 16.15 3.83
C PRO A 350 -11.99 17.20 2.75
N ASP A 351 -12.58 18.34 3.15
CA ASP A 351 -12.92 19.42 2.22
C ASP A 351 -11.68 20.10 1.62
N GLU A 352 -10.60 20.20 2.40
CA GLU A 352 -9.32 20.69 1.89
C GLU A 352 -8.68 19.72 0.91
N ALA A 353 -8.70 18.42 1.21
CA ALA A 353 -8.18 17.39 0.31
C ALA A 353 -8.91 17.44 -1.05
N VAL A 354 -10.25 17.49 -1.04
CA VAL A 354 -11.07 17.63 -2.27
C VAL A 354 -10.69 18.90 -3.04
N ARG A 355 -10.58 20.04 -2.34
CA ARG A 355 -10.19 21.31 -2.95
C ARG A 355 -8.82 21.24 -3.61
N VAL A 356 -7.81 20.70 -2.93
CA VAL A 356 -6.44 20.57 -3.48
C VAL A 356 -6.42 19.72 -4.75
N VAL A 357 -7.16 18.61 -4.78
CA VAL A 357 -7.28 17.78 -5.99
C VAL A 357 -7.94 18.56 -7.11
N ASN A 358 -9.09 19.19 -6.84
CA ASN A 358 -9.85 19.92 -7.84
C ASN A 358 -9.07 21.10 -8.42
N ASP A 359 -8.42 21.89 -7.57
CA ASP A 359 -7.57 23.02 -7.98
C ASP A 359 -6.44 22.53 -8.88
N HIS A 360 -5.76 21.44 -8.51
CA HIS A 360 -4.68 20.88 -9.34
C HIS A 360 -5.18 20.43 -10.71
N LEU A 361 -6.27 19.67 -10.76
CA LEU A 361 -6.82 19.17 -12.01
C LEU A 361 -7.29 20.33 -12.91
N THR A 362 -7.91 21.35 -12.33
CA THR A 362 -8.37 22.54 -13.07
C THR A 362 -7.18 23.32 -13.63
N GLU A 363 -6.17 23.58 -12.82
CA GLU A 363 -4.97 24.34 -13.22
C GLU A 363 -4.10 23.60 -14.24
N ASN A 364 -4.16 22.26 -14.27
CA ASN A 364 -3.28 21.42 -15.09
C ASN A 364 -4.07 20.61 -16.13
N ASN A 365 -5.23 21.13 -16.55
CA ASN A 365 -6.00 20.60 -17.69
C ASN A 365 -6.36 19.10 -17.56
N GLY A 366 -6.65 18.66 -16.34
CA GLY A 366 -6.97 17.29 -15.98
C GLY A 366 -5.77 16.37 -15.75
N ASP A 367 -4.53 16.88 -15.73
CA ASP A 367 -3.36 16.07 -15.40
C ASP A 367 -3.41 15.63 -13.93
N SER A 368 -3.48 14.32 -13.73
CA SER A 368 -3.62 13.71 -12.41
C SER A 368 -2.25 13.35 -11.79
N THR A 369 -1.17 13.38 -12.58
CA THR A 369 0.14 12.82 -12.23
C THR A 369 0.69 13.38 -10.91
N MET A 370 0.53 14.68 -10.67
CA MET A 370 1.13 15.40 -9.54
C MET A 370 0.16 15.69 -8.38
N VAL A 371 -1.04 15.11 -8.39
CA VAL A 371 -2.06 15.33 -7.35
C VAL A 371 -1.56 14.92 -5.97
N ALA A 372 -1.01 13.71 -5.80
CA ALA A 372 -0.53 13.24 -4.50
C ALA A 372 0.62 14.11 -3.97
N HIS A 373 1.49 14.62 -4.86
CA HIS A 373 2.55 15.55 -4.47
C HIS A 373 1.96 16.87 -3.92
N LYS A 374 0.88 17.38 -4.52
CA LYS A 374 0.18 18.58 -4.02
C LYS A 374 -0.51 18.34 -2.67
N LEU A 375 -1.12 17.18 -2.49
CA LEU A 375 -1.71 16.78 -1.20
C LEU A 375 -0.66 16.68 -0.08
N VAL A 376 0.49 16.05 -0.36
CA VAL A 376 1.62 15.99 0.59
C VAL A 376 2.15 17.39 0.90
N ALA A 377 2.25 18.28 -0.10
CA ALA A 377 2.67 19.66 0.12
C ALA A 377 1.68 20.42 1.02
N SER A 378 0.37 20.26 0.80
CA SER A 378 -0.68 20.84 1.65
C SER A 378 -0.55 20.36 3.11
N ALA A 379 -0.37 19.06 3.36
CA ALA A 379 -0.15 18.54 4.71
C ALA A 379 1.11 19.09 5.39
N ARG A 380 2.22 19.20 4.65
CA ARG A 380 3.46 19.80 5.15
C ARG A 380 3.25 21.28 5.51
N ASP A 381 2.60 22.03 4.63
CA ASP A 381 2.37 23.46 4.82
C ASP A 381 1.34 23.73 5.94
N ALA A 382 0.42 22.78 6.19
CA ALA A 382 -0.48 22.75 7.35
C ALA A 382 0.21 22.35 8.67
N GLY A 383 1.52 22.02 8.63
CA GLY A 383 2.35 21.81 9.81
C GLY A 383 2.61 20.35 10.17
N SER A 384 2.34 19.40 9.26
CA SER A 384 2.66 17.99 9.50
C SER A 384 4.16 17.80 9.72
N SER A 385 4.49 17.04 10.77
CA SER A 385 5.87 16.69 11.14
C SER A 385 6.14 15.18 11.05
N ASP A 386 5.16 14.43 10.55
CA ASP A 386 5.23 12.97 10.41
C ASP A 386 5.74 12.54 9.02
N ASN A 387 6.01 11.25 8.83
CA ASN A 387 6.02 10.64 7.51
C ASN A 387 4.67 10.90 6.84
N ILE A 388 4.67 11.13 5.53
CA ILE A 388 3.45 11.41 4.78
C ILE A 388 3.46 10.55 3.54
N SER A 389 2.48 9.66 3.43
CA SER A 389 2.24 8.79 2.28
C SER A 389 0.81 8.97 1.80
N VAL A 390 0.64 9.31 0.52
CA VAL A 390 -0.67 9.53 -0.11
C VAL A 390 -0.72 8.75 -1.43
N ILE A 391 -1.76 7.94 -1.61
CA ILE A 391 -2.18 7.36 -2.89
C ILE A 391 -3.52 7.96 -3.27
N VAL A 392 -3.62 8.47 -4.50
CA VAL A 392 -4.88 8.82 -5.14
C VAL A 392 -5.16 7.82 -6.25
N VAL A 393 -6.34 7.22 -6.25
CA VAL A 393 -6.79 6.25 -7.27
C VAL A 393 -8.00 6.83 -7.99
N PHE A 394 -7.86 7.15 -9.27
CA PHE A 394 -8.95 7.71 -10.08
C PHE A 394 -9.86 6.58 -10.58
N LEU A 395 -11.14 6.65 -10.20
CA LEU A 395 -12.16 5.64 -10.52
C LEU A 395 -12.90 5.94 -11.83
N ARG A 396 -12.79 7.17 -12.32
CA ARG A 396 -13.27 7.62 -13.64
C ARG A 396 -12.33 8.66 -14.22
N ASP A 397 -12.45 8.90 -15.52
CA ASP A 397 -11.82 10.06 -16.15
C ASP A 397 -12.57 11.33 -15.73
N LEU A 398 -11.91 12.21 -14.98
CA LEU A 398 -12.50 13.44 -14.47
C LEU A 398 -12.66 14.52 -15.55
N ARG A 399 -12.07 14.32 -16.74
CA ARG A 399 -12.30 15.18 -17.91
C ARG A 399 -13.64 14.90 -18.59
N VAL A 400 -14.25 13.76 -18.28
CA VAL A 400 -15.55 13.35 -18.80
C VAL A 400 -16.62 13.65 -17.74
N PRO A 401 -17.75 14.27 -18.10
CA PRO A 401 -18.85 14.47 -17.16
C PRO A 401 -19.39 13.13 -16.64
N PRO A 402 -19.90 13.09 -15.39
CA PRO A 402 -20.39 11.85 -14.81
C PRO A 402 -21.63 11.33 -15.57
N PRO A 403 -21.87 10.00 -15.58
CA PRO A 403 -23.04 9.42 -16.24
C PRO A 403 -24.36 10.01 -15.70
N GLY A 404 -25.20 10.56 -16.58
CA GLY A 404 -26.52 11.10 -16.23
C GLY A 404 -26.56 12.62 -16.00
N GLU A 405 -25.43 13.32 -16.11
CA GLU A 405 -25.39 14.77 -16.31
C GLU A 405 -25.26 15.03 -17.81
N GLU A 406 -26.34 14.75 -18.56
CA GLU A 406 -26.50 15.37 -19.87
C GLU A 406 -26.70 16.86 -19.60
N GLU A 407 -25.78 17.69 -20.08
CA GLU A 407 -26.02 19.13 -20.15
C GLU A 407 -27.34 19.31 -20.91
N GLU A 408 -28.32 19.96 -20.28
CA GLU A 408 -29.37 20.62 -21.05
C GLU A 408 -28.63 21.65 -21.91
N GLU A 409 -28.21 21.24 -23.11
CA GLU A 409 -27.83 22.16 -24.17
C GLU A 409 -29.04 23.07 -24.34
N GLY A 410 -28.91 24.28 -23.80
CA GLY A 410 -29.87 25.34 -23.99
C GLY A 410 -30.05 25.49 -25.49
N ALA A 411 -31.22 25.10 -25.99
CA ALA A 411 -31.68 25.49 -27.29
C ALA A 411 -31.69 27.02 -27.31
N GLU A 412 -30.63 27.61 -27.86
CA GLU A 412 -30.67 29.00 -28.30
C GLU A 412 -31.78 29.06 -29.36
N GLU A 413 -32.91 29.65 -28.99
CA GLU A 413 -33.98 30.01 -29.90
C GLU A 413 -33.38 30.93 -30.99
N GLU A 414 -33.27 30.42 -32.21
CA GLU A 414 -33.06 31.26 -33.39
C GLU A 414 -34.28 32.19 -33.55
N GLY A 415 -34.16 33.40 -33.02
CA GLY A 415 -35.04 34.51 -33.32
C GLY A 415 -34.69 35.12 -34.67
N GLU A 416 -35.48 34.82 -35.70
CA GLU A 416 -35.57 35.59 -36.93
C GLU A 416 -36.07 37.02 -36.61
N GLU A 417 -35.26 38.07 -36.84
CA GLU A 417 -35.79 39.38 -37.22
C GLU A 417 -34.91 40.10 -38.27
N ASN A 418 -35.61 40.87 -39.09
CA ASN A 418 -35.29 41.25 -40.46
C ASN A 418 -34.23 42.36 -40.63
N ALA A 419 -33.72 42.40 -41.86
CA ALA A 419 -32.82 43.39 -42.44
C ALA A 419 -33.31 44.85 -42.37
N VAL A 420 -32.35 45.77 -42.21
CA VAL A 420 -32.39 47.12 -42.80
C VAL A 420 -30.99 47.45 -43.33
N GLU A 421 -30.90 47.72 -44.63
CA GLU A 421 -29.73 48.28 -45.32
C GLU A 421 -29.66 49.79 -45.04
N GLU A 422 -28.46 50.34 -44.87
CA GLU A 422 -28.14 51.70 -45.32
C GLU A 422 -26.62 51.82 -45.59
N GLU A 423 -26.31 52.30 -46.79
CA GLU A 423 -24.96 52.57 -47.30
C GLU A 423 -24.36 53.85 -46.67
N GLU A 424 -23.04 53.90 -46.48
CA GLU A 424 -22.28 55.08 -46.94
C GLU A 424 -20.77 54.80 -47.12
N GLN A 425 -20.20 55.60 -48.02
CA GLN A 425 -18.97 55.46 -48.78
C GLN A 425 -17.72 55.96 -48.01
N GLY A 426 -16.53 55.50 -48.39
CA GLY A 426 -15.27 56.12 -47.98
C GLY A 426 -14.01 55.46 -48.54
N GLU A 427 -13.31 56.20 -49.38
CA GLU A 427 -12.23 55.84 -50.31
C GLU A 427 -10.81 55.58 -49.72
N ILE A 428 -10.07 54.67 -50.39
CA ILE A 428 -8.71 54.77 -51.00
C ILE A 428 -7.45 55.05 -50.16
N GLY A 429 -6.43 54.18 -50.37
CA GLY A 429 -4.98 54.47 -50.38
C GLY A 429 -4.16 53.38 -49.68
N GLY A 430 -3.45 52.46 -50.35
CA GLY A 430 -2.32 52.65 -51.27
C GLY A 430 -0.99 52.63 -50.48
N GLN A 431 -0.35 51.46 -50.30
CA GLN A 431 0.74 50.87 -51.09
C GLN A 431 2.18 51.21 -50.62
N ASP A 432 3.03 50.17 -50.67
CA ASP A 432 4.50 50.12 -50.74
C ASP A 432 5.31 50.44 -49.47
N GLY A 433 6.37 49.71 -49.10
CA GLY A 433 7.14 48.66 -49.77
C GLY A 433 8.61 48.72 -49.29
N ALA A 434 9.33 47.61 -49.50
CA ALA A 434 10.79 47.45 -49.48
C ALA A 434 11.52 47.10 -48.15
N ASN A 435 11.65 45.80 -47.91
CA ASN A 435 12.86 44.99 -48.14
C ASN A 435 14.22 45.54 -47.67
N THR A 436 14.84 44.86 -46.70
CA THR A 436 16.29 44.57 -46.73
C THR A 436 16.57 43.18 -46.16
N ASP A 437 17.34 42.45 -46.94
CA ASP A 437 17.80 41.08 -46.82
C ASP A 437 19.06 41.00 -45.93
N ALA A 438 19.12 40.01 -45.03
CA ALA A 438 20.38 39.54 -44.44
C ALA A 438 20.19 38.13 -43.82
N GLY A 439 20.78 37.14 -44.49
CA GLY A 439 20.68 35.73 -44.14
C GLY A 439 21.29 35.34 -42.78
N GLY A 440 20.69 34.32 -42.18
CA GLY A 440 21.19 33.68 -40.96
C GLY A 440 20.44 32.39 -40.63
N LYS A 441 20.98 31.27 -41.09
CA LYS A 441 20.83 29.88 -40.59
C LYS A 441 19.59 29.58 -39.72
N GLY A 442 18.64 28.84 -40.29
CA GLY A 442 17.58 28.17 -39.54
C GLY A 442 18.17 27.13 -38.59
N HIS A 443 17.88 27.29 -37.30
CA HIS A 443 18.07 26.27 -36.28
C HIS A 443 16.76 26.13 -35.50
N CYS A 444 16.29 24.88 -35.44
CA CYS A 444 15.15 24.44 -34.66
C CYS A 444 15.36 24.79 -33.17
N PHE A 445 14.41 25.51 -32.58
CA PHE A 445 14.37 25.73 -31.12
C PHE A 445 13.76 24.50 -30.47
N LEU A 446 14.62 23.55 -30.08
CA LEU A 446 14.33 22.66 -28.97
C LEU A 446 14.32 23.51 -27.70
N GLN A 447 13.15 23.66 -27.07
CA GLN A 447 13.07 24.24 -25.73
C GLN A 447 13.55 23.19 -24.74
N GLN A 448 14.78 23.40 -24.27
CA GLN A 448 15.45 22.64 -23.22
C GLN A 448 14.70 22.83 -21.90
N CYS A 449 14.09 21.77 -21.38
CA CYS A 449 13.74 21.71 -19.96
C CYS A 449 15.04 21.60 -19.16
N SER A 450 15.34 22.67 -18.41
CA SER A 450 16.48 22.75 -17.51
C SER A 450 16.23 21.82 -16.31
N ALA A 451 17.19 20.95 -16.01
CA ALA A 451 17.23 20.20 -14.76
C ALA A 451 17.29 21.15 -13.56
N PRO A 452 16.54 20.91 -12.47
CA PRO A 452 16.86 21.55 -11.20
C PRO A 452 18.07 20.84 -10.59
N ALA A 453 19.12 21.62 -10.37
CA ALA A 453 20.33 21.23 -9.68
C ALA A 453 20.08 21.01 -8.17
N ASP A 454 20.78 20.01 -7.64
CA ASP A 454 21.30 19.90 -6.28
C ASP A 454 20.37 20.14 -5.09
N LEU A 455 19.68 19.08 -4.69
CA LEU A 455 19.50 18.72 -3.28
C LEU A 455 19.80 17.22 -3.10
N ALA A 456 20.56 16.89 -2.07
CA ALA A 456 21.21 15.61 -1.83
C ALA A 456 20.32 14.38 -2.10
N TYR A 457 20.77 13.56 -3.04
CA TYR A 457 20.07 12.44 -3.68
C TYR A 457 20.41 11.08 -3.03
N GLU A 458 20.48 11.00 -1.70
CA GLU A 458 20.73 9.74 -0.98
C GLU A 458 19.77 9.60 0.22
N ASP A 459 18.50 9.29 -0.04
CA ASP A 459 17.59 8.66 0.96
C ASP A 459 16.24 8.18 0.40
N ARG A 460 16.11 7.92 -0.92
CA ARG A 460 14.88 7.31 -1.49
C ARG A 460 14.92 5.79 -1.24
N THR A 461 14.29 5.32 -0.17
CA THR A 461 14.25 3.88 0.18
C THR A 461 12.84 3.28 0.25
N ASP A 462 12.59 2.45 -0.77
CA ASP A 462 12.01 1.10 -0.67
C ASP A 462 10.49 0.93 -0.58
N SER A 463 9.69 1.60 -1.43
CA SER A 463 8.39 1.05 -1.82
C SER A 463 8.38 0.73 -3.33
N LEU A 464 7.59 -0.27 -3.73
CA LEU A 464 7.49 -0.73 -5.12
C LEU A 464 7.19 0.43 -6.09
N THR A 465 6.38 1.39 -5.65
CA THR A 465 5.82 2.45 -6.49
C THR A 465 6.48 3.82 -6.38
N ASP A 466 7.39 4.04 -5.43
CA ASP A 466 8.23 5.26 -5.38
C ASP A 466 9.10 5.43 -6.64
N ARG A 467 9.25 4.38 -7.45
CA ARG A 467 10.03 4.37 -8.69
C ARG A 467 9.18 4.33 -9.97
N THR A 468 7.88 4.00 -9.89
CA THR A 468 6.98 3.86 -11.05
C THR A 468 6.22 5.14 -11.39
N SER A 469 6.21 6.14 -10.51
CA SER A 469 5.55 7.44 -10.70
C SER A 469 6.12 8.28 -11.87
N LEU A 470 7.19 7.82 -12.54
CA LEU A 470 7.73 8.44 -13.76
C LEU A 470 7.50 7.60 -15.03
N GLY A 471 6.88 6.42 -14.95
CA GLY A 471 6.87 5.43 -16.06
C GLY A 471 5.51 4.86 -16.46
N LEU A 472 4.41 5.26 -15.83
CA LEU A 472 3.08 4.67 -16.07
C LEU A 472 2.29 5.30 -17.23
N LEU A 473 2.96 5.92 -18.21
CA LEU A 473 2.33 6.33 -19.46
C LEU A 473 2.16 5.12 -20.37
N GLY A 474 1.01 4.45 -20.25
CA GLY A 474 0.49 3.60 -21.33
C GLY A 474 0.20 4.43 -22.58
N PRO A 475 0.15 3.82 -23.79
CA PRO A 475 -0.12 4.55 -25.02
C PRO A 475 -1.52 5.17 -24.97
N MET A 476 -1.59 6.48 -25.18
CA MET A 476 -2.83 7.21 -25.46
C MET A 476 -3.56 6.52 -26.61
N LEU A 477 -4.70 5.88 -26.31
CA LEU A 477 -5.61 5.36 -27.32
C LEU A 477 -6.61 6.47 -27.63
N GLY A 478 -6.62 6.88 -28.91
CA GLY A 478 -7.47 7.95 -29.42
C GLY A 478 -8.97 7.65 -29.36
N ASP A 479 -9.73 8.71 -29.64
CA ASP A 479 -11.19 8.78 -29.72
C ASP A 479 -11.84 7.55 -30.36
N GLU A 480 -13.09 7.30 -29.95
CA GLU A 480 -14.03 6.23 -30.35
C GLU A 480 -14.12 5.06 -29.33
N GLY A 481 -14.65 5.37 -28.15
CA GLY A 481 -15.06 4.36 -27.16
C GLY A 481 -16.56 4.15 -27.12
N TRP A 482 -17.11 3.20 -27.89
CA TRP A 482 -18.40 2.55 -27.57
C TRP A 482 -18.53 1.14 -28.20
N ILE A 483 -18.87 0.13 -27.40
CA ILE A 483 -19.67 -1.03 -27.85
C ILE A 483 -20.82 -1.21 -26.86
N ARG A 484 -22.06 -0.97 -27.32
CA ARG A 484 -23.31 -1.25 -26.58
C ARG A 484 -23.58 -2.75 -26.52
N LEU A 485 -23.92 -3.28 -25.34
CA LEU A 485 -24.54 -4.60 -25.18
C LEU A 485 -26.05 -4.44 -24.94
N PRO A 486 -26.93 -5.21 -25.61
CA PRO A 486 -28.38 -5.21 -25.32
C PRO A 486 -28.70 -6.07 -24.08
N PRO A 487 -29.86 -5.85 -23.43
CA PRO A 487 -30.19 -6.48 -22.15
C PRO A 487 -30.47 -7.98 -22.32
N ALA A 488 -29.93 -8.80 -21.42
CA ALA A 488 -30.13 -10.24 -21.41
C ALA A 488 -31.54 -10.61 -20.91
N SER A 489 -32.32 -11.30 -21.74
CA SER A 489 -33.58 -11.93 -21.37
C SER A 489 -33.34 -13.25 -20.64
N SER A 490 -34.02 -13.42 -19.51
CA SER A 490 -34.08 -14.63 -18.69
C SER A 490 -34.69 -15.83 -19.43
N HIS A 491 -33.97 -16.97 -19.54
CA HIS A 491 -34.50 -18.34 -19.51
C HIS A 491 -33.37 -19.38 -19.36
N PRO A 492 -33.58 -20.52 -18.67
CA PRO A 492 -32.53 -21.52 -18.40
C PRO A 492 -32.41 -22.53 -19.56
N PRO A 493 -31.22 -23.07 -19.88
CA PRO A 493 -31.10 -24.06 -20.94
C PRO A 493 -31.41 -25.48 -20.44
N ARG A 494 -32.24 -26.17 -21.24
CA ARG A 494 -32.51 -27.60 -21.17
C ARG A 494 -31.33 -28.42 -21.68
N SER A 495 -31.11 -29.55 -21.01
CA SER A 495 -30.27 -30.69 -21.41
C SER A 495 -30.61 -31.21 -22.82
N LEU A 496 -29.58 -31.46 -23.64
CA LEU A 496 -29.63 -32.43 -24.73
C LEU A 496 -28.31 -33.21 -24.82
N ALA A 497 -28.47 -34.53 -24.73
CA ALA A 497 -27.44 -35.55 -24.83
C ALA A 497 -26.96 -35.72 -26.27
N LEU A 498 -25.69 -36.14 -26.44
CA LEU A 498 -25.20 -36.75 -27.67
C LEU A 498 -24.31 -37.96 -27.37
N THR A 499 -24.66 -39.01 -28.09
CA THR A 499 -24.31 -40.43 -28.03
C THR A 499 -22.87 -40.76 -28.42
N GLN A 500 -22.24 -41.69 -27.71
CA GLN A 500 -20.98 -42.35 -28.09
C GLN A 500 -21.25 -43.75 -28.67
N ASN A 501 -20.56 -44.09 -29.77
CA ASN A 501 -20.52 -45.41 -30.39
C ASN A 501 -19.19 -46.13 -30.07
N LEU A 502 -19.30 -47.29 -29.40
CA LEU A 502 -18.68 -48.60 -29.68
C LEU A 502 -17.15 -48.72 -29.96
N LEU A 503 -16.40 -49.17 -28.92
CA LEU A 503 -15.59 -50.42 -28.72
C LEU A 503 -14.93 -51.16 -29.94
N PRO A 504 -13.87 -52.02 -29.77
CA PRO A 504 -13.57 -52.85 -28.57
C PRO A 504 -12.10 -53.18 -28.15
N ASN A 505 -12.00 -53.72 -26.91
CA ASN A 505 -11.10 -54.77 -26.33
C ASN A 505 -9.57 -54.58 -26.35
N GLU A 506 -8.74 -54.90 -25.33
CA GLU A 506 -8.70 -55.87 -24.20
C GLU A 506 -7.90 -55.23 -23.03
N GLY A 507 -7.80 -55.67 -21.76
CA GLY A 507 -8.31 -56.79 -20.99
C GLY A 507 -7.82 -56.66 -19.52
N HIS A 508 -8.56 -57.31 -18.61
CA HIS A 508 -8.22 -57.81 -17.26
C HIS A 508 -7.75 -56.90 -16.09
N GLY A 509 -8.54 -56.94 -15.01
CA GLY A 509 -8.06 -56.90 -13.61
C GLY A 509 -8.92 -56.09 -12.64
N GLY A 510 -9.77 -56.74 -11.82
CA GLY A 510 -10.62 -56.11 -10.78
C GLY A 510 -9.84 -55.55 -9.57
N ILE A 511 -10.41 -55.03 -8.48
CA ILE A 511 -11.63 -55.34 -7.71
C ILE A 511 -11.92 -54.16 -6.76
N TRP A 512 -13.19 -53.71 -6.72
CA TRP A 512 -14.03 -53.16 -5.62
C TRP A 512 -13.61 -52.00 -4.68
N LEU A 513 -14.39 -50.91 -4.80
CA LEU A 513 -14.76 -49.92 -3.78
C LEU A 513 -15.90 -50.44 -2.86
N PRO A 514 -16.17 -49.76 -1.73
CA PRO A 514 -17.56 -49.38 -1.48
C PRO A 514 -17.75 -47.91 -1.05
N GLU A 515 -18.88 -47.37 -1.49
CA GLU A 515 -19.42 -46.03 -1.20
C GLU A 515 -20.38 -46.04 0.04
N PRO A 516 -20.86 -44.85 0.49
CA PRO A 516 -21.20 -44.56 1.88
C PRO A 516 -22.70 -44.65 2.24
N CYS A 517 -23.02 -44.48 3.53
CA CYS A 517 -24.39 -44.33 4.05
C CYS A 517 -24.51 -43.09 4.95
N PHE A 518 -25.56 -42.29 4.68
CA PHE A 518 -26.10 -41.21 5.53
C PHE A 518 -26.79 -41.75 6.80
N PRO A 519 -27.10 -40.88 7.79
CA PRO A 519 -28.53 -40.61 8.02
C PRO A 519 -28.91 -39.18 8.45
N ILE A 520 -30.22 -38.95 8.48
CA ILE A 520 -31.01 -37.72 8.66
C ILE A 520 -31.70 -37.67 10.05
N SER A 521 -31.84 -36.44 10.60
CA SER A 521 -32.90 -35.88 11.50
C SER A 521 -33.03 -36.30 12.97
N GLN A 522 -33.06 -35.32 13.90
CA GLN A 522 -34.30 -34.80 14.55
C GLN A 522 -34.01 -33.66 15.57
N LYS A 523 -34.92 -32.68 15.65
CA LYS A 523 -35.04 -31.65 16.72
C LYS A 523 -35.61 -32.26 18.03
N PRO A 524 -35.48 -31.58 19.18
CA PRO A 524 -36.69 -30.93 19.75
C PRO A 524 -36.45 -29.58 20.45
N SER A 525 -37.57 -28.90 20.71
CA SER A 525 -37.76 -27.67 21.48
C SER A 525 -38.29 -27.97 22.90
N SER A 526 -37.96 -27.15 23.91
CA SER A 526 -38.88 -26.55 24.91
C SER A 526 -38.15 -25.99 26.16
N ASP A 527 -38.83 -25.02 26.77
CA ASP A 527 -38.49 -24.15 27.91
C ASP A 527 -38.06 -24.84 29.22
N GLY A 528 -37.40 -24.07 30.11
CA GLY A 528 -37.28 -24.45 31.52
C GLY A 528 -36.27 -23.61 32.33
N GLN A 529 -36.75 -23.05 33.42
CA GLN A 529 -36.17 -21.96 34.22
C GLN A 529 -35.62 -22.49 35.57
N TRP A 530 -34.66 -21.75 36.17
CA TRP A 530 -34.25 -21.70 37.60
C TRP A 530 -33.27 -22.70 38.27
N SER A 531 -32.27 -22.06 38.91
CA SER A 531 -31.76 -22.18 40.30
C SER A 531 -30.55 -23.05 40.69
N LEU A 532 -29.52 -22.31 41.16
CA LEU A 532 -28.73 -22.45 42.41
C LEU A 532 -28.18 -23.82 42.84
N ALA A 533 -26.85 -23.91 42.97
CA ALA A 533 -26.20 -24.42 44.19
C ALA A 533 -24.72 -23.99 44.23
N ALA A 534 -24.36 -23.41 45.37
CA ALA A 534 -23.03 -22.96 45.72
C ALA A 534 -22.18 -24.07 46.37
N ALA A 535 -20.87 -23.78 46.43
CA ALA A 535 -19.93 -24.14 47.48
C ALA A 535 -19.45 -25.60 47.59
N LEU A 536 -18.15 -25.79 47.32
CA LEU A 536 -17.24 -26.51 48.23
C LEU A 536 -15.84 -25.86 48.19
N PHE A 537 -15.52 -25.08 49.22
CA PHE A 537 -14.15 -24.70 49.59
C PHE A 537 -13.57 -25.78 50.51
N GLY A 538 -12.36 -26.25 50.20
CA GLY A 538 -11.49 -26.99 51.11
C GLY A 538 -10.28 -26.14 51.49
N HIS A 539 -10.23 -25.75 52.76
CA HIS A 539 -9.14 -25.00 53.40
C HIS A 539 -7.87 -25.84 53.60
N ALA A 540 -6.70 -25.24 53.35
CA ALA A 540 -5.46 -25.55 54.07
C ALA A 540 -4.60 -24.27 54.20
N GLY A 541 -4.68 -23.60 55.35
CA GLY A 541 -3.59 -22.76 55.86
C GLY A 541 -2.47 -23.67 56.42
N ARG A 542 -1.26 -23.26 56.72
CA ARG A 542 -0.62 -21.95 56.95
C ARG A 542 0.88 -22.29 57.09
N ARG A 543 1.81 -21.48 56.56
CA ARG A 543 3.04 -21.14 57.32
C ARG A 543 3.79 -19.97 56.69
N SER A 544 3.82 -18.89 57.46
CA SER A 544 4.63 -17.70 57.26
C SER A 544 6.10 -18.00 57.57
N ARG A 545 7.01 -17.57 56.68
CA ARG A 545 8.38 -17.22 57.04
C ARG A 545 8.77 -15.91 56.37
N ARG A 546 8.94 -14.91 57.22
CA ARG A 546 9.61 -13.63 57.02
C ARG A 546 11.11 -13.91 56.83
N MET A 547 11.76 -13.33 55.82
CA MET A 547 13.21 -13.14 55.83
C MET A 547 13.55 -11.80 55.18
N GLU A 548 14.50 -11.12 55.82
CA GLU A 548 14.87 -9.73 55.67
C GLU A 548 15.82 -9.48 54.48
N HIS A 549 15.89 -8.20 54.11
CA HIS A 549 16.85 -7.51 53.24
C HIS A 549 18.22 -8.17 53.04
N VAL A 550 18.66 -8.28 51.77
CA VAL A 550 20.04 -7.95 51.36
C VAL A 550 20.03 -7.39 49.92
N SER A 551 20.49 -6.15 49.76
CA SER A 551 20.86 -5.55 48.47
C SER A 551 22.33 -5.86 48.16
N PRO A 552 22.74 -6.12 46.91
CA PRO A 552 24.14 -6.05 46.53
C PRO A 552 24.44 -4.74 45.77
N ARG A 553 25.13 -3.82 46.44
CA ARG A 553 26.04 -2.87 45.78
C ARG A 553 27.25 -3.65 45.26
N TRP A 554 27.63 -3.46 43.99
CA TRP A 554 28.99 -3.77 43.55
C TRP A 554 29.65 -2.51 42.99
N GLY A 555 30.69 -2.11 43.72
CA GLY A 555 31.53 -0.97 43.43
C GLY A 555 32.60 -1.27 42.40
N TRP A 556 33.10 -0.18 41.84
CA TRP A 556 34.22 -0.11 40.92
C TRP A 556 35.50 -0.65 41.56
N GLY A 557 36.19 -1.55 40.86
CA GLY A 557 37.48 -2.10 41.23
C GLY A 557 38.42 -2.12 40.04
N SER A 558 39.32 -1.15 40.00
CA SER A 558 40.33 -0.92 38.97
C SER A 558 41.37 -2.05 38.93
N ARG A 559 41.75 -2.51 37.73
CA ARG A 559 43.08 -3.11 37.50
C ARG A 559 43.74 -2.48 36.28
N ARG A 560 44.73 -1.64 36.59
CA ARG A 560 45.79 -1.16 35.69
C ARG A 560 46.65 -2.33 35.23
N ARG A 561 46.95 -2.41 33.93
CA ARG A 561 48.26 -2.83 33.42
C ARG A 561 48.75 -1.76 32.48
N GLY A 562 49.87 -1.15 32.83
CA GLY A 562 50.50 -0.10 32.05
C GLY A 562 51.40 -0.65 30.95
N ARG A 563 51.50 0.12 29.86
CA ARG A 563 52.76 0.40 29.17
C ARG A 563 52.76 1.88 28.75
N ALA A 564 53.84 2.55 29.10
CA ALA A 564 54.10 3.98 28.87
C ALA A 564 54.65 4.24 27.44
N PRO A 565 54.71 5.52 26.99
CA PRO A 565 54.59 5.92 25.59
C PRO A 565 55.91 6.27 24.89
N ARG A 566 55.87 6.45 23.56
CA ARG A 566 56.93 7.13 22.79
C ARG A 566 56.34 8.25 21.90
N LYS A 567 56.65 9.49 22.33
CA LYS A 567 57.03 10.72 21.60
C LYS A 567 56.21 11.22 20.40
N LEU A 568 55.63 12.40 20.59
CA LEU A 568 55.37 13.47 19.59
C LEU A 568 56.69 14.15 19.14
N PRO A 569 56.74 14.75 17.94
CA PRO A 569 56.41 16.18 17.73
C PRO A 569 55.47 16.37 16.52
N GLY A 570 54.57 17.35 16.36
CA GLY A 570 54.53 18.74 16.78
C GLY A 570 54.48 19.60 15.51
N LEU A 571 53.33 20.23 15.16
CA LEU A 571 53.26 21.43 14.30
C LEU A 571 51.84 22.05 14.27
N LEU A 572 51.77 23.22 14.91
CA LEU A 572 51.09 24.49 14.61
C LEU A 572 49.63 24.59 14.09
N ARG A 573 48.90 25.36 14.90
CA ARG A 573 47.66 26.15 14.76
C ARG A 573 47.33 26.74 13.37
N SER A 574 46.02 26.77 13.10
CA SER A 574 45.33 27.91 12.47
C SER A 574 43.94 28.08 13.11
N THR A 575 43.56 29.33 13.33
CA THR A 575 42.42 29.84 14.11
C THR A 575 41.37 30.48 13.19
N CYS A 576 40.08 30.31 13.50
CA CYS A 576 39.00 31.34 13.52
C CYS A 576 37.64 30.61 13.67
N CYS A 577 36.98 30.70 14.83
CA CYS A 577 36.02 31.73 15.24
C CYS A 577 34.59 31.50 14.68
N VAL A 578 33.71 31.02 15.57
CA VAL A 578 32.25 30.87 15.39
C VAL A 578 31.56 31.96 16.22
N PRO A 579 30.57 32.71 15.71
CA PRO A 579 29.83 33.68 16.51
C PRO A 579 28.55 33.09 17.13
N HIS A 580 28.35 33.39 18.42
CA HIS A 580 27.08 33.30 19.15
C HIS A 580 26.20 34.53 18.84
N PRO A 581 24.87 34.41 18.71
CA PRO A 581 23.97 35.55 18.80
C PRO A 581 23.42 35.73 20.22
N GLN A 582 23.45 36.99 20.67
CA GLN A 582 22.94 37.51 21.92
C GLN A 582 21.40 37.56 21.97
N ARG A 583 20.88 37.41 23.20
CA ARG A 583 19.49 37.71 23.58
C ARG A 583 19.24 39.22 23.50
N CYS A 584 18.15 39.61 22.82
CA CYS A 584 17.54 40.93 22.95
C CYS A 584 16.17 40.80 23.63
N SER A 585 16.00 41.53 24.73
CA SER A 585 14.76 41.73 25.46
C SER A 585 14.07 43.00 24.95
N VAL A 586 12.82 42.91 24.51
CA VAL A 586 11.93 44.08 24.36
C VAL A 586 10.52 43.72 24.84
N ARG A 587 9.93 44.66 25.58
CA ARG A 587 8.69 44.60 26.35
C ARG A 587 7.43 44.57 25.47
N ARG A 588 6.38 43.92 25.98
CA ARG A 588 4.98 44.01 25.53
C ARG A 588 4.35 45.38 25.85
N PRO A 589 3.26 45.74 25.17
CA PRO A 589 2.03 46.06 25.91
C PRO A 589 0.75 45.42 25.35
N ASP A 590 -0.18 45.22 26.28
CA ASP A 590 -1.65 45.21 26.21
C ASP A 590 -2.41 44.03 25.58
N VAL A 591 -2.97 43.24 26.50
CA VAL A 591 -3.99 42.20 26.32
C VAL A 591 -5.36 42.81 26.66
N ALA A 592 -6.31 42.74 25.74
CA ALA A 592 -7.72 43.00 26.01
C ALA A 592 -8.44 41.69 26.35
N GLN A 593 -9.08 41.63 27.52
CA GLN A 593 -10.01 40.56 27.92
C GLN A 593 -11.46 41.00 27.67
N PRO A 594 -12.34 40.13 27.14
CA PRO A 594 -13.78 40.37 27.17
C PRO A 594 -14.43 39.78 28.43
N HIS A 595 -15.50 40.47 28.85
CA HIS A 595 -16.32 40.30 30.04
C HIS A 595 -17.16 39.01 30.05
N LEU A 596 -17.31 38.40 31.23
CA LEU A 596 -18.36 37.42 31.58
C LEU A 596 -19.44 38.12 32.43
N PRO A 597 -20.75 37.88 32.21
CA PRO A 597 -21.80 38.38 33.09
C PRO A 597 -22.04 37.48 34.30
N CYS A 598 -22.47 38.14 35.38
CA CYS A 598 -22.87 37.61 36.69
C CYS A 598 -23.96 36.54 36.61
N ASP A 599 -23.91 35.58 37.54
CA ASP A 599 -25.12 35.01 38.12
C ASP A 599 -25.07 35.09 39.65
N SER A 600 -26.19 35.55 40.19
CA SER A 600 -26.44 35.98 41.55
C SER A 600 -26.82 34.84 42.48
N SER A 601 -26.18 34.87 43.66
CA SER A 601 -26.64 34.44 44.98
C SER A 601 -28.08 33.94 45.14
N LEU A 602 -28.21 32.78 45.80
CA LEU A 602 -29.28 32.55 46.79
C LEU A 602 -28.70 31.86 48.03
N MET A 603 -28.87 32.52 49.18
CA MET A 603 -28.69 31.99 50.52
C MET A 603 -29.94 31.19 50.93
N MET A 604 -29.73 29.98 51.46
CA MET A 604 -30.17 29.54 52.80
C MET A 604 -29.57 28.17 53.11
#